data_AF-A0A9X8R4T5-F1
#
_entry.id   AF-A0A9X8R4T5-F1
#
_cell.length_a   1.000
_cell.length_b   1.000
_cell.length_c   1.000
_cell.angle_alpha   90.00
_cell.angle_beta   90.00
_cell.angle_gamma   90.00
#
_symmetry.space_group_name_H-M   'P 1'
#
loop_
_entity.id
_entity.type
_entity.pdbx_description
1 polymer ?
#
loop_
_entity_poly.entity_id
_entity_poly.type
_entity_poly.pdbx_seq_one_letter_code
_entity_poly.pdbx_strand_id
1 'polypeptide(L)'
;MRAQTKALAAALAAALVFTGLQPAAADTTALVDLEAAEYVIDSDNDGLPDDWETEGIVLHDGTELALPDWGVDPNRPDLFLQINWMEQHNGKSFAPSAEALQDIVGLFDDHGIALHIDAGETYTNIPNYTEFHGGETVAYSQHYFADQISGVRLLKDIETHLGDRSNAFRLGIIGDQIDRGDYTTGVALVGDSAFFVANNDQIDSNEQLRNAILHEFGHTLGLRHNGAADVTRKLPRTQATPVEYLSVMNYDHQFTHFNYSEEPYTAEGPDGPVEVPADWDALVLDTPRIGRDAIELGARTVSHGAMPVAQAPQGSEGSEAATAEATDVNVAAIVGSVVAALAVLGISGAGFAAMNGLLPF
;
A
#
# COMPACT_ATOMS: atom_id res chain seq x y z
N MET A 1 26.37 13.47 8.26
CA MET A 1 26.98 13.85 6.96
C MET A 1 28.42 13.38 6.73
N ARG A 2 29.51 14.01 7.22
CA ARG A 2 30.91 13.65 6.82
C ARG A 2 31.49 12.33 7.40
N ALA A 3 30.90 11.80 8.46
CA ALA A 3 31.39 10.57 9.10
C ALA A 3 30.79 9.30 8.47
N GLN A 4 29.52 9.35 8.06
CA GLN A 4 28.83 8.24 7.39
C GLN A 4 29.31 8.03 5.95
N THR A 5 29.64 9.11 5.22
CA THR A 5 30.28 9.04 3.88
C THR A 5 31.66 8.37 3.92
N LYS A 6 32.41 8.52 5.02
CA LYS A 6 33.72 7.87 5.19
C LYS A 6 33.62 6.37 5.51
N ALA A 7 32.57 5.96 6.23
CA ALA A 7 32.35 4.56 6.56
C ALA A 7 31.96 3.73 5.32
N LEU A 8 31.16 4.31 4.43
CA LEU A 8 30.72 3.68 3.19
C LEU A 8 31.86 3.56 2.15
N ALA A 9 32.68 4.60 2.00
CA ALA A 9 33.86 4.57 1.15
C ALA A 9 34.90 3.53 1.61
N ALA A 10 35.04 3.33 2.92
CA ALA A 10 35.94 2.31 3.48
C ALA A 10 35.42 0.88 3.25
N ALA A 11 34.12 0.65 3.32
CA ALA A 11 33.49 -0.65 3.05
C ALA A 11 33.60 -1.04 1.57
N LEU A 12 33.41 -0.09 0.65
CA LEU A 12 33.52 -0.32 -0.79
C LEU A 12 34.98 -0.56 -1.24
N ALA A 13 35.93 0.19 -0.65
CA ALA A 13 37.36 -0.06 -0.87
C ALA A 13 37.81 -1.43 -0.33
N ALA A 14 37.24 -1.89 0.81
CA ALA A 14 37.54 -3.21 1.36
C ALA A 14 36.99 -4.35 0.48
N ALA A 15 35.84 -4.16 -0.17
CA ALA A 15 35.27 -5.13 -1.11
C ALA A 15 36.09 -5.28 -2.41
N LEU A 16 36.67 -4.17 -2.91
CA LEU A 16 37.55 -4.16 -4.09
C LEU A 16 38.92 -4.80 -3.84
N VAL A 17 39.43 -4.77 -2.60
CA VAL A 17 40.69 -5.44 -2.23
C VAL A 17 40.52 -6.97 -2.14
N PHE A 18 39.32 -7.46 -1.81
CA PHE A 18 39.05 -8.89 -1.65
C PHE A 18 38.91 -9.67 -2.98
N THR A 19 38.68 -8.97 -4.10
CA THR A 19 38.46 -9.56 -5.44
C THR A 19 39.65 -9.40 -6.40
N GLY A 20 40.72 -8.71 -5.98
CA GLY A 20 41.97 -8.62 -6.75
C GLY A 20 41.89 -7.79 -8.05
N LEU A 21 40.81 -7.05 -8.26
CA LEU A 21 40.64 -6.17 -9.43
C LEU A 21 41.18 -4.77 -9.10
N GLN A 22 42.36 -4.43 -9.63
CA GLN A 22 42.79 -3.03 -9.71
C GLN A 22 42.08 -2.36 -10.90
N PRO A 23 41.37 -1.24 -10.71
CA PRO A 23 40.77 -0.51 -11.82
C PRO A 23 41.87 0.17 -12.64
N ALA A 24 41.79 0.05 -13.96
CA ALA A 24 42.55 0.88 -14.88
C ALA A 24 42.10 2.34 -14.73
N ALA A 25 43.04 3.28 -14.75
CA ALA A 25 42.88 4.69 -14.39
C ALA A 25 41.94 5.54 -15.28
N ALA A 26 41.06 4.90 -16.06
CA ALA A 26 40.05 5.56 -16.90
C ALA A 26 38.60 5.31 -16.45
N ASP A 27 38.38 4.50 -15.42
CA ASP A 27 37.02 4.08 -15.00
C ASP A 27 36.52 4.74 -13.71
N THR A 28 37.24 5.76 -13.23
CA THR A 28 36.77 6.53 -12.06
C THR A 28 35.60 7.43 -12.39
N THR A 29 35.36 7.79 -13.65
CA THR A 29 34.19 8.58 -14.07
C THR A 29 32.89 7.78 -14.10
N ALA A 30 32.94 6.48 -14.43
CA ALA A 30 31.78 5.59 -14.39
C ALA A 30 31.35 5.20 -12.96
N LEU A 31 32.25 5.36 -11.98
CA LEU A 31 31.95 5.16 -10.55
C LEU A 31 31.40 6.42 -9.86
N VAL A 32 31.44 7.59 -10.52
CA VAL A 32 30.80 8.84 -10.03
C VAL A 32 29.36 8.97 -10.56
N ASP A 33 28.98 8.24 -11.62
CA ASP A 33 27.61 8.24 -12.15
C ASP A 33 26.71 7.16 -11.52
N LEU A 34 27.22 6.39 -10.55
CA LEU A 34 26.44 5.59 -9.61
C LEU A 34 26.12 6.39 -8.32
N GLU A 35 26.31 7.71 -8.36
CA GLU A 35 26.12 8.67 -7.27
C GLU A 35 24.80 9.45 -7.47
N ALA A 36 23.66 8.74 -7.53
CA ALA A 36 22.30 9.20 -7.22
C ALA A 36 21.27 8.19 -7.74
N ALA A 37 21.11 7.04 -7.08
CA ALA A 37 19.74 6.54 -6.99
C ALA A 37 19.04 7.54 -6.07
N GLU A 38 18.15 8.35 -6.63
CA GLU A 38 17.29 9.27 -5.89
C GLU A 38 16.41 8.40 -4.99
N TYR A 39 16.89 8.15 -3.77
CA TYR A 39 16.14 7.41 -2.77
C TYR A 39 15.14 8.39 -2.18
N VAL A 40 13.87 8.07 -2.37
CA VAL A 40 12.77 8.78 -1.74
C VAL A 40 12.80 8.40 -0.26
N ILE A 41 12.97 9.40 0.60
CA ILE A 41 13.00 9.21 2.05
C ILE A 41 11.55 9.10 2.53
N ASP A 42 11.29 8.08 3.33
CA ASP A 42 10.05 7.81 4.06
C ASP A 42 10.52 7.41 5.47
N SER A 43 10.37 8.34 6.41
CA SER A 43 10.98 8.30 7.73
C SER A 43 10.21 7.47 8.75
N ASP A 44 8.91 7.27 8.56
CA ASP A 44 8.04 6.51 9.46
C ASP A 44 7.47 5.22 8.84
N ASN A 45 7.81 4.94 7.58
CA ASN A 45 7.54 3.71 6.86
C ASN A 45 6.05 3.45 6.57
N ASP A 46 5.26 4.50 6.35
CA ASP A 46 3.87 4.39 5.91
C ASP A 46 3.70 4.35 4.37
N GLY A 47 4.79 4.54 3.62
CA GLY A 47 4.85 4.56 2.17
C GLY A 47 4.69 5.95 1.54
N LEU A 48 4.36 6.99 2.31
CA LEU A 48 4.35 8.38 1.88
C LEU A 48 5.76 8.96 2.00
N PRO A 49 6.28 9.58 0.93
CA PRO A 49 7.55 10.30 0.99
C PRO A 49 7.53 11.52 1.91
N ASP A 50 8.59 11.74 2.71
CA ASP A 50 8.77 12.93 3.57
C ASP A 50 8.53 14.25 2.81
N ASP A 51 9.00 14.33 1.56
CA ASP A 51 8.84 15.53 0.74
C ASP A 51 7.37 15.72 0.29
N TRP A 52 6.61 14.64 0.06
CA TRP A 52 5.17 14.73 -0.22
C TRP A 52 4.40 15.20 1.01
N GLU A 53 4.75 14.69 2.18
CA GLU A 53 4.10 15.04 3.45
C GLU A 53 4.38 16.49 3.86
N THR A 54 5.57 17.02 3.54
CA THR A 54 5.97 18.39 3.90
C THR A 54 5.61 19.45 2.86
N GLU A 55 5.44 19.07 1.59
CA GLU A 55 5.19 20.02 0.50
C GLU A 55 3.90 19.76 -0.31
N GLY A 56 3.29 18.60 -0.14
CA GLY A 56 2.18 18.10 -0.96
C GLY A 56 2.65 17.50 -2.28
N ILE A 57 1.69 17.08 -3.10
CA ILE A 57 1.93 16.47 -4.41
C ILE A 57 0.87 16.89 -5.43
N VAL A 58 1.27 16.96 -6.71
CA VAL A 58 0.35 17.02 -7.86
C VAL A 58 0.44 15.71 -8.62
N LEU A 59 -0.68 14.99 -8.71
CA LEU A 59 -0.80 13.69 -9.39
C LEU A 59 -0.81 13.84 -10.92
N HIS A 60 -0.71 12.72 -11.66
CA HIS A 60 -0.64 12.74 -13.13
C HIS A 60 -1.89 13.34 -13.79
N ASP A 61 -3.07 13.12 -13.20
CA ASP A 61 -4.34 13.70 -13.63
C ASP A 61 -4.51 15.18 -13.25
N GLY A 62 -3.53 15.77 -12.55
CA GLY A 62 -3.52 17.15 -12.10
C GLY A 62 -4.18 17.39 -10.75
N THR A 63 -4.68 16.34 -10.09
CA THR A 63 -5.21 16.42 -8.72
C THR A 63 -4.10 16.80 -7.75
N GLU A 64 -4.34 17.82 -6.92
CA GLU A 64 -3.40 18.23 -5.88
C GLU A 64 -3.78 17.55 -4.55
N LEU A 65 -2.83 16.83 -3.94
CA LEU A 65 -2.96 16.38 -2.55
C LEU A 65 -2.17 17.34 -1.66
N ALA A 66 -2.88 18.17 -0.92
CA ALA A 66 -2.31 19.13 0.02
C ALA A 66 -2.01 18.46 1.37
N LEU A 67 -1.23 17.36 1.34
CA LEU A 67 -0.88 16.56 2.53
C LEU A 67 -0.43 17.39 3.76
N PRO A 68 0.41 18.45 3.62
CA PRO A 68 0.81 19.26 4.77
C PRO A 68 -0.36 19.97 5.44
N ASP A 69 -1.35 20.41 4.64
CA ASP A 69 -2.55 21.08 5.14
C ASP A 69 -3.56 20.08 5.73
N TRP A 70 -3.39 18.80 5.43
CA TRP A 70 -4.17 17.66 5.95
C TRP A 70 -3.60 17.10 7.26
N GLY A 71 -2.53 17.69 7.79
CA GLY A 71 -2.00 17.35 9.12
C GLY A 71 -1.16 16.07 9.15
N VAL A 72 -0.62 15.69 8.00
CA VAL A 72 0.35 14.59 7.82
C VAL A 72 1.70 14.96 8.47
N ASP A 73 2.37 13.99 9.09
CA ASP A 73 3.64 14.17 9.82
C ASP A 73 4.65 13.09 9.45
N PRO A 74 5.81 13.45 8.83
CA PRO A 74 6.84 12.48 8.41
C PRO A 74 7.47 11.61 9.49
N ASN A 75 7.07 11.78 10.75
CA ASN A 75 7.61 11.03 11.88
C ASN A 75 6.51 10.25 12.62
N ARG A 76 5.31 10.19 12.05
CA ARG A 76 4.14 9.54 12.62
C ARG A 76 3.30 8.95 11.47
N PRO A 77 3.22 7.61 11.36
CA PRO A 77 2.59 6.98 10.20
C PRO A 77 1.18 7.50 9.91
N ASP A 78 0.93 7.84 8.66
CA ASP A 78 -0.31 8.37 8.14
C ASP A 78 -0.99 7.37 7.17
N LEU A 79 -2.25 7.06 7.43
CA LEU A 79 -3.07 6.20 6.57
C LEU A 79 -4.24 6.99 6.02
N PHE A 80 -4.39 7.02 4.70
CA PHE A 80 -5.57 7.60 4.07
C PHE A 80 -6.56 6.52 3.64
N LEU A 81 -7.82 6.71 3.99
CA LEU A 81 -8.91 5.78 3.69
C LEU A 81 -10.11 6.53 3.11
N GLN A 82 -10.46 6.22 1.87
CA GLN A 82 -11.74 6.60 1.31
C GLN A 82 -12.76 5.49 1.56
N ILE A 83 -13.89 5.83 2.19
CA ILE A 83 -15.02 4.92 2.35
C ILE A 83 -16.15 5.34 1.41
N ASN A 84 -16.52 4.42 0.52
CA ASN A 84 -17.71 4.51 -0.32
C ASN A 84 -18.76 3.51 0.14
N TRP A 85 -20.03 3.75 -0.19
CA TRP A 85 -21.08 2.75 0.01
C TRP A 85 -22.15 2.79 -1.08
N MET A 86 -22.94 1.72 -1.11
CA MET A 86 -24.06 1.58 -2.02
C MET A 86 -25.20 2.55 -1.70
N GLU A 87 -25.87 3.02 -2.75
CA GLU A 87 -27.13 3.73 -2.63
C GLU A 87 -28.14 2.98 -1.75
N GLN A 88 -28.95 3.74 -1.01
CA GLN A 88 -29.98 3.18 -0.14
C GLN A 88 -30.94 2.28 -0.94
N HIS A 89 -31.22 1.08 -0.41
CA HIS A 89 -32.15 0.14 -1.05
C HIS A 89 -33.15 -0.44 -0.07
N ASN A 90 -34.43 -0.50 -0.46
CA ASN A 90 -35.54 -1.01 0.37
C ASN A 90 -35.58 -0.46 1.81
N GLY A 91 -35.16 0.80 2.00
CA GLY A 91 -35.11 1.45 3.31
C GLY A 91 -33.83 1.18 4.11
N LYS A 92 -32.96 0.26 3.69
CA LYS A 92 -31.65 0.01 4.30
C LYS A 92 -30.61 0.97 3.77
N SER A 93 -29.95 1.70 4.66
CA SER A 93 -28.75 2.49 4.35
C SER A 93 -27.52 1.61 4.49
N PHE A 94 -26.55 1.79 3.59
CA PHE A 94 -25.23 1.18 3.67
C PHE A 94 -24.17 2.14 4.25
N ALA A 95 -24.57 3.38 4.56
CA ALA A 95 -23.69 4.37 5.15
C ALA A 95 -23.22 3.91 6.55
N PRO A 96 -21.91 3.98 6.85
CA PRO A 96 -21.43 3.82 8.21
C PRO A 96 -21.86 5.02 9.06
N SER A 97 -21.95 4.84 10.38
CA SER A 97 -22.15 5.98 11.28
C SER A 97 -20.86 6.78 11.46
N ALA A 98 -20.97 8.10 11.61
CA ALA A 98 -19.83 8.95 11.92
C ALA A 98 -19.12 8.54 13.22
N GLU A 99 -19.88 8.07 14.22
CA GLU A 99 -19.34 7.53 15.48
C GLU A 99 -18.48 6.29 15.25
N ALA A 100 -18.94 5.34 14.42
CA ALA A 100 -18.16 4.15 14.08
C ALA A 100 -16.82 4.49 13.41
N LEU A 101 -16.81 5.46 12.49
CA LEU A 101 -15.59 5.90 11.82
C LEU A 101 -14.66 6.64 12.81
N GLN A 102 -15.22 7.48 13.69
CA GLN A 102 -14.47 8.17 14.73
C GLN A 102 -13.83 7.20 15.74
N ASP A 103 -14.52 6.11 16.11
CA ASP A 103 -13.98 5.07 16.98
C ASP A 103 -12.76 4.40 16.33
N ILE A 104 -12.81 4.11 15.03
CA ILE A 104 -11.67 3.52 14.30
C ILE A 104 -10.52 4.52 14.24
N VAL A 105 -10.77 5.79 13.94
CA VAL A 105 -9.73 6.85 14.00
C VAL A 105 -9.08 6.91 15.37
N GLY A 106 -9.87 6.89 16.44
CA GLY A 106 -9.37 6.92 17.82
C GLY A 106 -8.52 5.69 18.16
N LEU A 107 -8.92 4.51 17.69
CA LEU A 107 -8.16 3.28 17.88
C LEU A 107 -6.75 3.39 17.27
N PHE A 108 -6.64 3.83 16.02
CA PHE A 108 -5.33 4.01 15.39
C PHE A 108 -4.51 5.11 16.08
N ASP A 109 -5.15 6.19 16.52
CA ASP A 109 -4.49 7.29 17.27
C ASP A 109 -3.87 6.81 18.58
N ASP A 110 -4.58 5.94 19.32
CA ASP A 110 -4.09 5.30 20.55
C ASP A 110 -2.84 4.41 20.30
N HIS A 111 -2.64 3.96 19.06
CA HIS A 111 -1.47 3.21 18.60
C HIS A 111 -0.45 4.05 17.83
N GLY A 112 -0.56 5.38 17.88
CA GLY A 112 0.40 6.31 17.29
C GLY A 112 0.31 6.43 15.77
N ILE A 113 -0.74 5.90 15.13
CA ILE A 113 -0.96 5.97 13.68
C ILE A 113 -2.07 6.98 13.41
N ALA A 114 -1.85 7.92 12.49
CA ALA A 114 -2.86 8.87 12.06
C ALA A 114 -3.72 8.25 10.96
N LEU A 115 -4.99 7.96 11.25
CA LEU A 115 -5.94 7.50 10.22
C LEU A 115 -6.80 8.66 9.73
N HIS A 116 -6.70 8.97 8.44
CA HIS A 116 -7.41 10.03 7.72
C HIS A 116 -8.53 9.43 6.87
N ILE A 117 -9.78 9.71 7.21
CA ILE A 117 -10.95 9.15 6.52
C ILE A 117 -11.66 10.21 5.68
N ASP A 118 -11.88 9.89 4.41
CA ASP A 118 -12.83 10.56 3.51
C ASP A 118 -14.04 9.65 3.30
N ALA A 119 -15.14 9.95 3.99
CA ALA A 119 -16.44 9.28 3.83
C ALA A 119 -17.51 10.27 3.36
N GLY A 120 -17.12 11.29 2.56
CA GLY A 120 -18.05 12.29 2.07
C GLY A 120 -18.59 13.21 3.17
N GLU A 121 -19.79 13.75 2.95
CA GLU A 121 -20.48 14.59 3.93
C GLU A 121 -20.84 13.87 5.23
N THR A 122 -20.81 12.52 5.26
CA THR A 122 -21.11 11.74 6.45
C THR A 122 -20.02 11.86 7.51
N TYR A 123 -18.76 11.81 7.10
CA TYR A 123 -17.62 11.92 8.01
C TYR A 123 -16.33 12.25 7.26
N THR A 124 -15.58 13.20 7.79
CA THR A 124 -14.16 13.32 7.53
C THR A 124 -13.46 13.91 8.74
N ASN A 125 -12.28 13.40 9.07
CA ASN A 125 -11.37 13.98 10.05
C ASN A 125 -10.16 14.66 9.39
N ILE A 126 -10.13 14.75 8.06
CA ILE A 126 -9.04 15.37 7.31
C ILE A 126 -9.18 16.90 7.42
N PRO A 127 -8.25 17.61 8.07
CA PRO A 127 -8.32 19.06 8.18
C PRO A 127 -8.15 19.73 6.82
N ASN A 128 -8.85 20.84 6.62
CA ASN A 128 -8.82 21.64 5.38
C ASN A 128 -9.17 20.87 4.10
N TYR A 129 -9.82 19.71 4.22
CA TYR A 129 -10.25 18.90 3.10
C TYR A 129 -11.59 19.41 2.56
N THR A 130 -11.59 19.93 1.34
CA THR A 130 -12.76 20.67 0.77
C THR A 130 -13.45 19.96 -0.38
N GLU A 131 -12.81 18.97 -0.99
CA GLU A 131 -13.37 18.18 -2.08
C GLU A 131 -13.46 16.72 -1.64
N PHE A 132 -14.68 16.24 -1.45
CA PHE A 132 -14.90 14.87 -1.00
C PHE A 132 -15.02 13.93 -2.19
N HIS A 133 -14.38 12.78 -2.07
CA HIS A 133 -14.46 11.70 -3.04
C HIS A 133 -15.11 10.44 -2.44
N GLY A 134 -15.17 10.35 -1.11
CA GLY A 134 -15.90 9.33 -0.35
C GLY A 134 -17.43 9.55 -0.35
N GLY A 135 -18.17 8.56 0.17
CA GLY A 135 -19.62 8.70 0.40
C GLY A 135 -20.51 7.68 -0.33
N GLU A 136 -21.79 8.04 -0.49
CA GLU A 136 -22.78 7.28 -1.29
C GLU A 136 -22.50 7.44 -2.79
N THR A 137 -21.54 6.69 -3.32
CA THR A 137 -21.05 6.83 -4.70
C THR A 137 -21.20 5.58 -5.55
N VAL A 138 -21.66 4.47 -4.96
CA VAL A 138 -21.77 3.17 -5.65
C VAL A 138 -23.24 2.85 -5.89
N ALA A 139 -23.62 2.54 -7.13
CA ALA A 139 -24.97 2.08 -7.43
C ALA A 139 -25.28 0.75 -6.70
N TYR A 140 -26.52 0.60 -6.21
CA TYR A 140 -26.91 -0.63 -5.52
C TYR A 140 -26.76 -1.87 -6.40
N SER A 141 -26.11 -2.91 -5.84
CA SER A 141 -26.12 -4.28 -6.34
C SER A 141 -26.26 -5.23 -5.17
N GLN A 142 -27.27 -6.09 -5.19
CA GLN A 142 -27.47 -7.07 -4.12
C GLN A 142 -26.27 -8.03 -3.96
N HIS A 143 -25.62 -8.38 -5.07
CA HIS A 143 -24.47 -9.29 -5.12
C HIS A 143 -23.31 -8.56 -5.79
N TYR A 144 -22.39 -8.01 -5.00
CA TYR A 144 -21.40 -7.06 -5.51
C TYR A 144 -20.39 -7.69 -6.47
N PHE A 145 -20.00 -8.94 -6.19
CA PHE A 145 -19.01 -9.69 -6.95
C PHE A 145 -19.61 -10.71 -7.92
N ALA A 146 -20.94 -10.70 -8.12
CA ALA A 146 -21.60 -11.63 -9.03
C ALA A 146 -20.90 -11.65 -10.40
N ASP A 147 -20.60 -12.85 -10.88
CA ASP A 147 -19.92 -13.13 -12.16
C ASP A 147 -18.48 -12.61 -12.28
N GLN A 148 -17.82 -12.24 -11.17
CA GLN A 148 -16.45 -11.71 -11.17
C GLN A 148 -15.57 -12.35 -10.08
N ILE A 149 -14.27 -12.42 -10.34
CA ILE A 149 -13.30 -12.80 -9.31
C ILE A 149 -13.12 -11.58 -8.38
N SER A 150 -13.38 -11.74 -7.09
CA SER A 150 -13.44 -10.62 -6.15
C SER A 150 -12.19 -9.75 -6.13
N GLY A 151 -11.00 -10.36 -6.14
CA GLY A 151 -9.74 -9.60 -6.20
C GLY A 151 -9.58 -8.79 -7.49
N VAL A 152 -10.02 -9.31 -8.63
CA VAL A 152 -9.99 -8.56 -9.92
C VAL A 152 -10.97 -7.39 -9.88
N ARG A 153 -12.13 -7.58 -9.24
CA ARG A 153 -13.10 -6.51 -9.06
C ARG A 153 -12.55 -5.41 -8.15
N LEU A 154 -11.99 -5.75 -6.98
CA LEU A 154 -11.39 -4.76 -6.08
C LEU A 154 -10.27 -3.96 -6.74
N LEU A 155 -9.42 -4.59 -7.56
CA LEU A 155 -8.40 -3.88 -8.35
C LEU A 155 -9.01 -2.86 -9.32
N LYS A 156 -10.12 -3.21 -9.96
CA LYS A 156 -10.87 -2.29 -10.83
C LYS A 156 -11.55 -1.18 -10.02
N ASP A 157 -12.02 -1.49 -8.81
CA ASP A 157 -12.64 -0.50 -7.93
C ASP A 157 -11.62 0.55 -7.47
N ILE A 158 -10.36 0.16 -7.18
CA ILE A 158 -9.26 1.11 -6.94
C ILE A 158 -9.12 2.07 -8.13
N GLU A 159 -8.99 1.55 -9.35
CA GLU A 159 -8.86 2.38 -10.56
C GLU A 159 -10.09 3.30 -10.76
N THR A 160 -11.29 2.78 -10.49
CA THR A 160 -12.55 3.50 -10.73
C THR A 160 -12.80 4.61 -9.70
N HIS A 161 -12.49 4.35 -8.43
CA HIS A 161 -12.89 5.22 -7.32
C HIS A 161 -11.75 6.07 -6.76
N LEU A 162 -10.50 5.66 -6.95
CA LEU A 162 -9.32 6.42 -6.52
C LEU A 162 -8.54 6.99 -7.71
N GLY A 163 -8.39 6.23 -8.80
CA GLY A 163 -7.49 6.62 -9.90
C GLY A 163 -6.08 6.89 -9.37
N ASP A 164 -5.51 8.03 -9.72
CA ASP A 164 -4.16 8.43 -9.27
C ASP A 164 -4.07 8.66 -7.75
N ARG A 165 -5.20 8.95 -7.07
CA ARG A 165 -5.23 9.08 -5.61
C ARG A 165 -4.90 7.77 -4.90
N SER A 166 -4.85 6.63 -5.61
CA SER A 166 -4.34 5.37 -5.07
C SER A 166 -2.85 5.40 -4.69
N ASN A 167 -2.12 6.47 -5.07
CA ASN A 167 -0.77 6.77 -4.57
C ASN A 167 -0.75 7.17 -3.08
N ALA A 168 -1.89 7.47 -2.47
CA ALA A 168 -1.99 7.81 -1.04
C ALA A 168 -3.16 7.10 -0.35
N PHE A 169 -4.30 6.97 -1.02
CA PHE A 169 -5.54 6.45 -0.43
C PHE A 169 -5.70 4.94 -0.58
N ARG A 170 -6.24 4.33 0.47
CA ARG A 170 -6.92 3.03 0.45
C ARG A 170 -8.41 3.20 0.21
N LEU A 171 -9.07 2.16 -0.26
CA LEU A 171 -10.49 2.14 -0.61
C LEU A 171 -11.25 1.10 0.20
N GLY A 172 -12.26 1.54 0.95
CA GLY A 172 -13.31 0.68 1.48
C GLY A 172 -14.61 0.89 0.71
N ILE A 173 -15.32 -0.20 0.38
CA ILE A 173 -16.67 -0.15 -0.17
C ILE A 173 -17.62 -0.94 0.73
N ILE A 174 -18.72 -0.32 1.18
CA ILE A 174 -19.76 -1.01 1.95
C ILE A 174 -20.96 -1.27 1.03
N GLY A 175 -21.38 -2.53 0.95
CA GLY A 175 -22.52 -2.93 0.14
C GLY A 175 -23.34 -4.03 0.80
N ASP A 176 -24.18 -4.71 0.02
CA ASP A 176 -25.07 -5.74 0.53
C ASP A 176 -24.34 -7.09 0.69
N GLN A 177 -24.46 -8.02 -0.27
CA GLN A 177 -23.84 -9.33 -0.20
C GLN A 177 -22.67 -9.47 -1.19
N ILE A 178 -21.74 -10.36 -0.86
CA ILE A 178 -20.62 -10.71 -1.73
C ILE A 178 -21.14 -11.44 -2.97
N ASP A 179 -21.85 -12.55 -2.75
CA ASP A 179 -22.47 -13.39 -3.77
C ASP A 179 -23.71 -14.09 -3.20
N ARG A 180 -24.48 -14.76 -4.07
CA ARG A 180 -25.70 -15.45 -3.71
C ARG A 180 -25.46 -16.54 -2.67
N GLY A 181 -26.02 -16.34 -1.48
CA GLY A 181 -25.93 -17.31 -0.38
C GLY A 181 -24.61 -17.27 0.37
N ASP A 182 -23.74 -16.29 0.06
CA ASP A 182 -22.55 -15.97 0.82
C ASP A 182 -22.88 -14.87 1.83
N TYR A 183 -22.68 -15.18 3.11
CA TYR A 183 -22.94 -14.29 4.24
C TYR A 183 -21.65 -13.91 4.98
N THR A 184 -20.49 -14.14 4.37
CA THR A 184 -19.22 -13.62 4.90
C THR A 184 -19.27 -12.09 4.98
N THR A 185 -18.49 -11.52 5.89
CA THR A 185 -18.58 -10.10 6.27
C THR A 185 -17.86 -9.16 5.32
N GLY A 186 -17.05 -9.70 4.41
CA GLY A 186 -16.30 -8.90 3.46
C GLY A 186 -15.26 -9.68 2.67
N VAL A 187 -14.55 -8.93 1.82
CA VAL A 187 -13.43 -9.39 1.01
C VAL A 187 -12.41 -8.27 0.92
N ALA A 188 -11.14 -8.58 1.12
CA ALA A 188 -10.05 -7.61 1.02
C ALA A 188 -8.85 -8.13 0.22
N LEU A 189 -8.09 -7.21 -0.36
CA LEU A 189 -6.76 -7.49 -0.90
C LEU A 189 -5.75 -7.43 0.24
N VAL A 190 -5.20 -8.59 0.64
CA VAL A 190 -4.26 -8.65 1.78
C VAL A 190 -2.96 -7.93 1.44
N GLY A 191 -2.61 -6.90 2.20
CA GLY A 191 -1.41 -6.06 1.99
C GLY A 191 -1.47 -5.17 0.74
N ASP A 192 -2.67 -4.85 0.25
CA ASP A 192 -2.91 -3.91 -0.86
C ASP A 192 -4.08 -2.99 -0.46
N SER A 193 -4.44 -2.03 -1.30
CA SER A 193 -5.19 -0.83 -0.89
C SER A 193 -6.72 -0.92 -1.00
N ALA A 194 -7.36 -2.10 -1.03
CA ALA A 194 -8.82 -2.16 -1.12
C ALA A 194 -9.52 -3.31 -0.39
N PHE A 195 -10.70 -2.99 0.12
CA PHE A 195 -11.61 -3.94 0.75
C PHE A 195 -13.09 -3.63 0.50
N PHE A 196 -13.92 -4.65 0.65
CA PHE A 196 -15.38 -4.59 0.60
C PHE A 196 -15.97 -5.15 1.88
N VAL A 197 -16.93 -4.45 2.48
CA VAL A 197 -17.72 -4.93 3.62
C VAL A 197 -19.12 -5.29 3.15
N ALA A 198 -19.53 -6.52 3.43
CA ALA A 198 -20.86 -7.03 3.18
C ALA A 198 -21.77 -6.71 4.37
N ASN A 199 -22.38 -5.53 4.36
CA ASN A 199 -23.43 -5.14 5.29
C ASN A 199 -24.76 -5.82 4.90
N ASN A 200 -24.74 -7.15 4.95
CA ASN A 200 -25.87 -8.02 4.65
C ASN A 200 -26.86 -8.08 5.85
N ASP A 201 -27.91 -8.88 5.76
CA ASP A 201 -28.97 -8.95 6.79
C ASP A 201 -28.53 -9.57 8.13
N GLN A 202 -27.31 -10.11 8.22
CA GLN A 202 -26.72 -10.60 9.47
C GLN A 202 -26.00 -9.50 10.26
N ILE A 203 -25.69 -8.36 9.63
CA ILE A 203 -25.14 -7.20 10.33
C ILE A 203 -26.31 -6.30 10.74
N ASP A 204 -26.57 -6.26 12.05
CA ASP A 204 -27.79 -5.65 12.62
C ASP A 204 -27.53 -4.41 13.48
N SER A 205 -26.26 -4.03 13.65
CA SER A 205 -25.84 -2.93 14.52
C SER A 205 -24.65 -2.15 13.96
N ASN A 206 -24.51 -0.90 14.39
CA ASN A 206 -23.40 -0.04 14.00
C ASN A 206 -22.07 -0.59 14.50
N GLU A 207 -22.07 -1.24 15.67
CA GLU A 207 -20.88 -1.85 16.28
C GLU A 207 -20.40 -3.06 15.46
N GLN A 208 -21.31 -3.90 14.97
CA GLN A 208 -20.94 -4.99 14.07
C GLN A 208 -20.40 -4.47 12.74
N LEU A 209 -21.02 -3.44 12.16
CA LEU A 209 -20.52 -2.82 10.93
C LEU A 209 -19.15 -2.18 11.14
N ARG A 210 -18.95 -1.45 12.25
CA ARG A 210 -17.64 -0.88 12.64
C ARG A 210 -16.57 -1.96 12.71
N ASN A 211 -16.87 -3.06 13.40
CA ASN A 211 -15.93 -4.15 13.53
C ASN A 211 -15.67 -4.88 12.19
N ALA A 212 -16.67 -4.99 11.32
CA ALA A 212 -16.48 -5.51 9.97
C ALA A 212 -15.58 -4.59 9.13
N ILE A 213 -15.75 -3.26 9.22
CA ILE A 213 -14.84 -2.30 8.58
C ILE A 213 -13.42 -2.48 9.12
N LEU A 214 -13.24 -2.55 10.44
CA LEU A 214 -11.92 -2.75 11.04
C LEU A 214 -11.28 -4.09 10.62
N HIS A 215 -12.06 -5.17 10.56
CA HIS A 215 -11.60 -6.48 10.09
C HIS A 215 -11.09 -6.43 8.65
N GLU A 216 -11.91 -5.92 7.73
CA GLU A 216 -11.57 -5.86 6.32
C GLU A 216 -10.43 -4.85 6.05
N PHE A 217 -10.37 -3.77 6.82
CA PHE A 217 -9.23 -2.85 6.78
C PHE A 217 -7.94 -3.51 7.26
N GLY A 218 -7.99 -4.34 8.31
CA GLY A 218 -6.84 -5.07 8.82
C GLY A 218 -6.20 -6.00 7.77
N HIS A 219 -7.00 -6.57 6.88
CA HIS A 219 -6.46 -7.30 5.73
C HIS A 219 -5.60 -6.41 4.82
N THR A 220 -6.03 -5.18 4.52
CA THR A 220 -5.22 -4.24 3.73
C THR A 220 -3.89 -3.88 4.39
N LEU A 221 -3.81 -4.04 5.71
CA LEU A 221 -2.62 -3.84 6.54
C LEU A 221 -1.83 -5.13 6.78
N GLY A 222 -2.05 -6.17 5.96
CA GLY A 222 -1.26 -7.40 5.99
C GLY A 222 -1.69 -8.44 7.02
N LEU A 223 -2.83 -8.27 7.68
CA LEU A 223 -3.35 -9.27 8.62
C LEU A 223 -4.17 -10.37 7.92
N ARG A 224 -4.16 -11.57 8.49
CA ARG A 224 -5.08 -12.68 8.18
C ARG A 224 -5.93 -12.99 9.40
N HIS A 225 -6.89 -13.90 9.26
CA HIS A 225 -7.80 -14.28 10.37
C HIS A 225 -7.09 -14.88 11.59
N ASN A 226 -5.79 -15.13 11.49
CA ASN A 226 -4.94 -15.70 12.52
C ASN A 226 -3.64 -14.90 12.73
N GLY A 227 -3.63 -13.61 12.35
CA GLY A 227 -2.49 -12.71 12.57
C GLY A 227 -1.70 -12.39 11.30
N ALA A 228 -0.48 -11.88 11.48
CA ALA A 228 0.39 -11.40 10.41
C ALA A 228 0.55 -12.37 9.23
N ALA A 229 0.31 -11.91 7.99
CA ALA A 229 0.29 -12.76 6.81
C ALA A 229 1.64 -13.41 6.47
N ASP A 230 2.75 -12.72 6.75
CA ASP A 230 4.12 -13.15 6.47
C ASP A 230 4.57 -14.34 7.34
N VAL A 231 3.99 -14.47 8.54
CA VAL A 231 4.12 -15.60 9.44
C VAL A 231 3.08 -16.66 9.12
N THR A 232 1.80 -16.29 9.17
CA THR A 232 0.68 -17.25 9.21
C THR A 232 0.44 -17.99 7.90
N ARG A 233 0.83 -17.43 6.75
CA ARG A 233 0.73 -18.11 5.45
C ARG A 233 1.57 -19.40 5.37
N LYS A 234 2.59 -19.52 6.24
CA LYS A 234 3.46 -20.70 6.32
C LYS A 234 2.90 -21.78 7.24
N LEU A 235 1.84 -21.47 8.01
CA LEU A 235 1.21 -22.41 8.92
C LEU A 235 0.29 -23.41 8.18
N PRO A 236 0.06 -24.61 8.74
CA PRO A 236 -0.87 -25.57 8.17
C PRO A 236 -2.29 -25.01 8.09
N ARG A 237 -2.94 -25.08 6.91
CA ARG A 237 -4.30 -24.56 6.71
C ARG A 237 -5.37 -25.19 7.61
N THR A 238 -5.12 -26.38 8.17
CA THR A 238 -6.05 -27.08 9.05
C THR A 238 -5.93 -26.64 10.52
N GLN A 239 -4.97 -25.77 10.83
CA GLN A 239 -4.79 -25.27 12.19
C GLN A 239 -5.93 -24.30 12.52
N ALA A 240 -6.61 -24.55 13.63
CA ALA A 240 -7.59 -23.63 14.17
C ALA A 240 -6.88 -22.37 14.70
N THR A 241 -7.49 -21.21 14.50
CA THR A 241 -7.07 -19.98 15.16
C THR A 241 -7.28 -20.15 16.67
N PRO A 242 -6.26 -19.86 17.51
CA PRO A 242 -6.42 -19.95 18.95
C PRO A 242 -7.45 -18.94 19.47
N VAL A 243 -8.16 -19.29 20.55
CA VAL A 243 -9.12 -18.39 21.18
C VAL A 243 -8.43 -17.23 21.91
N GLU A 244 -7.18 -17.44 22.34
CA GLU A 244 -6.32 -16.43 22.96
C GLU A 244 -5.83 -15.37 21.98
N TYR A 245 -5.91 -15.61 20.66
CA TYR A 245 -5.73 -14.57 19.65
C TYR A 245 -6.97 -13.67 19.64
N LEU A 246 -6.96 -12.70 20.56
CA LEU A 246 -8.02 -11.75 20.80
C LEU A 246 -7.86 -10.56 19.85
N SER A 247 -8.49 -10.66 18.69
CA SER A 247 -8.42 -9.67 17.62
C SER A 247 -9.72 -9.67 16.84
N VAL A 248 -10.12 -8.52 16.29
CA VAL A 248 -11.25 -8.43 15.36
C VAL A 248 -11.04 -9.33 14.13
N MET A 249 -9.79 -9.67 13.80
CA MET A 249 -9.44 -10.60 12.71
C MET A 249 -9.86 -12.04 12.99
N ASN A 250 -10.04 -12.42 14.26
CA ASN A 250 -10.51 -13.73 14.65
C ASN A 250 -12.05 -13.77 14.59
N TYR A 251 -12.64 -14.68 13.81
CA TYR A 251 -14.10 -14.77 13.69
C TYR A 251 -14.83 -15.06 15.01
N ASP A 252 -14.18 -15.69 15.98
CA ASP A 252 -14.77 -15.88 17.32
C ASP A 252 -14.92 -14.56 18.11
N HIS A 253 -14.15 -13.54 17.73
CA HIS A 253 -14.08 -12.24 18.40
C HIS A 253 -14.51 -11.05 17.53
N GLN A 254 -14.73 -11.26 16.23
CA GLN A 254 -15.01 -10.20 15.26
C GLN A 254 -16.07 -9.22 15.75
N PHE A 255 -17.18 -9.70 16.33
CA PHE A 255 -18.27 -8.82 16.80
C PHE A 255 -18.30 -8.55 18.31
N THR A 256 -17.35 -9.10 19.06
CA THR A 256 -17.31 -8.97 20.54
C THR A 256 -16.08 -8.21 21.03
N HIS A 257 -15.09 -7.98 20.14
CA HIS A 257 -13.85 -7.31 20.44
C HIS A 257 -13.56 -6.24 19.37
N PHE A 258 -13.36 -4.99 19.80
CA PHE A 258 -13.00 -3.88 18.93
C PHE A 258 -11.54 -3.47 19.20
N ASN A 259 -10.62 -4.29 18.71
CA ASN A 259 -9.18 -4.02 18.64
C ASN A 259 -8.52 -5.07 17.72
N TYR A 260 -7.30 -4.82 17.27
CA TYR A 260 -6.39 -5.87 16.82
C TYR A 260 -5.67 -6.50 18.04
N SER A 261 -4.98 -7.63 17.84
CA SER A 261 -4.26 -8.29 18.93
C SER A 261 -3.12 -7.42 19.45
N GLU A 262 -3.12 -7.17 20.75
CA GLU A 262 -2.04 -6.49 21.50
C GLU A 262 -0.90 -7.43 21.89
N GLU A 263 -1.18 -8.74 21.88
CA GLU A 263 -0.27 -9.76 22.41
C GLU A 263 0.06 -10.79 21.32
N PRO A 264 1.31 -11.30 21.30
CA PRO A 264 1.67 -12.42 20.45
C PRO A 264 1.05 -13.72 20.97
N TYR A 265 0.98 -14.74 20.10
CA TYR A 265 0.60 -16.09 20.50
C TYR A 265 1.49 -17.14 19.82
N THR A 266 1.50 -18.37 20.34
CA THR A 266 2.27 -19.47 19.74
C THR A 266 1.38 -20.39 18.90
N ALA A 267 1.78 -20.62 17.65
CA ALA A 267 1.18 -21.54 16.70
C ALA A 267 2.04 -22.79 16.50
N GLU A 268 1.43 -23.91 16.10
CA GLU A 268 2.15 -25.11 15.68
C GLU A 268 2.54 -25.01 14.20
N GLY A 269 3.82 -24.76 13.93
CA GLY A 269 4.38 -24.74 12.57
C GLY A 269 4.85 -26.10 12.08
N PRO A 270 5.18 -26.23 10.79
CA PRO A 270 5.66 -27.49 10.20
C PRO A 270 6.98 -27.99 10.82
N ASP A 271 7.82 -27.07 11.32
CA ASP A 271 9.14 -27.37 11.91
C ASP A 271 9.17 -27.19 13.44
N GLY A 272 7.99 -27.04 14.07
CA GLY A 272 7.83 -26.79 15.50
C GLY A 272 7.06 -25.49 15.81
N PRO A 273 7.00 -25.10 17.10
CA PRO A 273 6.28 -23.90 17.51
C PRO A 273 6.82 -22.63 16.84
N VAL A 274 5.90 -21.79 16.37
CA VAL A 274 6.16 -20.50 15.72
C VAL A 274 5.42 -19.43 16.52
N GLU A 275 6.12 -18.36 16.88
CA GLU A 275 5.48 -17.18 17.46
C GLU A 275 4.82 -16.37 16.35
N VAL A 276 3.54 -16.07 16.52
CA VAL A 276 2.80 -15.09 15.71
C VAL A 276 2.79 -13.80 16.52
N PRO A 277 3.31 -12.68 15.96
CA PRO A 277 3.38 -11.41 16.68
C PRO A 277 1.98 -10.86 17.01
N ALA A 278 1.94 -9.88 17.90
CA ALA A 278 0.78 -9.00 18.03
C ALA A 278 0.47 -8.36 16.67
N ASP A 279 -0.80 -8.07 16.41
CA ASP A 279 -1.21 -7.52 15.12
C ASP A 279 -0.66 -6.11 14.91
N TRP A 280 -0.71 -5.27 15.95
CA TRP A 280 -0.20 -3.90 15.91
C TRP A 280 1.29 -3.84 15.59
N ASP A 281 2.07 -4.82 16.06
CA ASP A 281 3.52 -4.92 15.80
C ASP A 281 3.84 -5.42 14.38
N ALA A 282 2.85 -5.89 13.62
CA ALA A 282 3.02 -6.57 12.36
C ALA A 282 2.21 -5.97 11.20
N LEU A 283 1.63 -4.78 11.40
CA LEU A 283 0.94 -4.06 10.34
C LEU A 283 1.91 -3.70 9.21
N VAL A 284 1.42 -3.84 7.98
CA VAL A 284 2.10 -3.40 6.76
C VAL A 284 1.42 -2.11 6.30
N LEU A 285 2.05 -0.99 6.63
CA LEU A 285 1.49 0.36 6.41
C LEU A 285 1.75 0.88 5.00
N ASP A 286 2.85 0.45 4.37
CA ASP A 286 3.09 0.69 2.95
C ASP A 286 2.31 -0.31 2.08
N THR A 287 2.12 0.02 0.81
CA THR A 287 1.62 -0.95 -0.19
C THR A 287 2.35 -0.74 -1.51
N PRO A 288 2.28 -1.68 -2.46
CA PRO A 288 2.85 -1.47 -3.80
C PRO A 288 2.27 -0.28 -4.60
N ARG A 289 1.25 0.40 -4.06
CA ARG A 289 0.60 1.56 -4.68
C ARG A 289 0.95 2.88 -4.00
N ILE A 290 1.07 2.87 -2.67
CA ILE A 290 1.35 4.09 -1.91
C ILE A 290 2.79 4.53 -2.22
N GLY A 291 2.97 5.81 -2.56
CA GLY A 291 4.27 6.35 -2.95
C GLY A 291 4.84 5.77 -4.26
N ARG A 292 4.07 4.97 -5.01
CA ARG A 292 4.57 4.23 -6.18
C ARG A 292 5.20 5.15 -7.23
N ASP A 293 4.58 6.30 -7.46
CA ASP A 293 5.01 7.24 -8.49
C ASP A 293 5.90 8.37 -7.93
N ALA A 294 6.46 8.21 -6.72
CA ALA A 294 7.26 9.21 -6.01
C ALA A 294 8.43 9.77 -6.80
N ILE A 295 9.18 8.90 -7.49
CA ILE A 295 10.32 9.33 -8.30
C ILE A 295 9.86 10.17 -9.51
N GLU A 296 8.70 9.85 -10.10
CA GLU A 296 8.22 10.54 -11.29
C GLU A 296 7.53 11.87 -10.95
N LEU A 297 6.69 11.87 -9.92
CA LEU A 297 5.90 13.03 -9.52
C LEU A 297 6.75 14.05 -8.75
N GLY A 298 7.64 13.57 -7.88
CA GLY A 298 8.31 14.40 -6.88
C GLY A 298 7.31 15.09 -5.95
N ALA A 299 7.80 15.98 -5.10
CA ALA A 299 6.94 16.84 -4.30
C ALA A 299 6.40 18.02 -5.11
N ARG A 300 5.34 18.67 -4.63
CA ARG A 300 4.68 19.80 -5.31
C ARG A 300 5.67 20.88 -5.72
N THR A 301 6.63 21.25 -4.86
CA THR A 301 7.60 22.32 -5.21
C THR A 301 8.70 21.87 -6.17
N VAL A 302 8.87 20.55 -6.30
CA VAL A 302 9.92 19.90 -7.10
C VAL A 302 9.37 19.31 -8.40
N SER A 303 8.05 19.18 -8.55
CA SER A 303 7.42 18.53 -9.70
C SER A 303 7.93 19.14 -11.01
N HIS A 304 8.71 18.34 -11.74
CA HIS A 304 9.36 18.74 -12.98
C HIS A 304 8.24 18.92 -14.00
N GLY A 305 7.89 20.17 -14.28
CA GLY A 305 6.73 20.55 -15.08
C GLY A 305 6.47 19.58 -16.23
N ALA A 306 5.30 18.93 -16.17
CA ALA A 306 4.83 18.00 -17.19
C ALA A 306 5.01 18.63 -18.58
N MET A 307 5.99 18.12 -19.34
CA MET A 307 6.19 18.52 -20.72
C MET A 307 4.95 18.05 -21.50
N PRO A 308 4.16 18.96 -22.11
CA PRO A 308 3.05 18.53 -22.93
C PRO A 308 3.63 17.81 -24.15
N VAL A 309 3.20 16.57 -24.38
CA VAL A 309 3.52 15.83 -25.61
C VAL A 309 2.90 16.58 -26.79
N ALA A 310 3.69 17.45 -27.40
CA ALA A 310 3.30 18.11 -28.64
C ALA A 310 3.25 17.06 -29.75
N GLN A 311 2.05 16.78 -30.26
CA GLN A 311 1.86 16.02 -31.49
C GLN A 311 2.54 16.77 -32.66
N ALA A 312 3.63 16.20 -33.18
CA ALA A 312 4.27 16.71 -34.38
C ALA A 312 3.50 16.26 -35.64
N PRO A 313 3.23 17.15 -36.61
CA PRO A 313 2.63 16.77 -37.89
C PRO A 313 3.68 16.18 -38.85
N GLN A 314 3.24 15.22 -39.68
CA GLN A 314 4.04 14.59 -40.73
C GLN A 314 4.39 15.56 -41.88
N GLY A 315 5.63 15.50 -42.40
CA GLY A 315 5.99 16.15 -43.67
C GLY A 315 7.48 16.14 -44.08
N SER A 316 7.84 15.14 -44.90
CA SER A 316 8.84 15.07 -46.01
C SER A 316 10.31 15.54 -45.89
N GLU A 317 11.20 14.54 -46.02
CA GLU A 317 12.43 14.42 -46.85
C GLU A 317 13.56 15.47 -46.89
N GLY A 318 14.78 15.00 -46.55
CA GLY A 318 15.96 15.13 -47.42
C GLY A 318 17.28 15.63 -46.79
N SER A 319 18.22 14.73 -46.47
CA SER A 319 19.68 14.83 -46.76
C SER A 319 20.51 13.75 -46.05
N GLU A 320 21.44 13.15 -46.79
CA GLU A 320 22.32 12.01 -46.45
C GLU A 320 23.36 12.23 -45.34
N ALA A 321 23.45 11.18 -44.50
CA ALA A 321 24.60 10.44 -43.94
C ALA A 321 25.97 11.10 -43.64
N ALA A 322 26.40 10.95 -42.38
CA ALA A 322 27.77 10.60 -42.00
C ALA A 322 27.72 9.54 -40.87
N THR A 323 28.38 8.41 -41.10
CA THR A 323 28.43 7.21 -40.25
C THR A 323 29.41 7.37 -39.09
N ALA A 324 29.00 6.99 -37.87
CA ALA A 324 29.89 6.65 -36.76
C ALA A 324 29.38 5.37 -36.10
N GLU A 325 30.27 4.39 -35.90
CA GLU A 325 29.99 3.08 -35.32
C GLU A 325 29.54 3.18 -33.85
N ALA A 326 28.44 2.52 -33.51
CA ALA A 326 27.99 2.31 -32.14
C ALA A 326 28.57 0.99 -31.62
N THR A 327 29.35 1.06 -30.55
CA THR A 327 29.68 -0.11 -29.74
C THR A 327 28.49 -0.45 -28.85
N ASP A 328 27.89 -1.62 -29.05
CA ASP A 328 26.80 -2.13 -28.23
C ASP A 328 27.27 -2.32 -26.78
N VAL A 329 26.83 -1.43 -25.89
CA VAL A 329 26.92 -1.64 -24.45
C VAL A 329 25.68 -2.43 -24.04
N ASN A 330 25.89 -3.68 -23.63
CA ASN A 330 24.80 -4.53 -23.15
C ASN A 330 24.38 -4.11 -21.72
N VAL A 331 23.48 -3.13 -21.64
CA VAL A 331 22.93 -2.56 -20.40
C VAL A 331 22.38 -3.65 -19.47
N ALA A 332 21.86 -4.76 -20.01
CA ALA A 332 21.34 -5.87 -19.21
C ALA A 332 22.42 -6.62 -18.41
N ALA A 333 23.67 -6.66 -18.87
CA ALA A 333 24.77 -7.30 -18.15
C ALA A 333 25.29 -6.46 -16.97
N ILE A 334 25.14 -5.14 -17.05
CA ILE A 334 25.55 -4.18 -16.01
C ILE A 334 24.50 -4.12 -14.90
N VAL A 335 23.21 -4.08 -15.26
CA VAL A 335 22.10 -4.10 -14.30
C VAL A 335 22.09 -5.42 -13.49
N GLY A 336 22.33 -6.56 -14.14
CA GLY A 336 22.35 -7.86 -13.47
C GLY A 336 23.48 -8.04 -12.44
N SER A 337 24.63 -7.39 -12.64
CA SER A 337 25.77 -7.51 -11.73
C SER A 337 25.66 -6.61 -10.49
N VAL A 338 24.99 -5.46 -10.60
CA VAL A 338 24.68 -4.57 -9.47
C VAL A 338 23.62 -5.17 -8.55
N VAL A 339 22.57 -5.78 -9.11
CA VAL A 339 21.52 -6.48 -8.34
C VAL A 339 22.07 -7.68 -7.58
N ALA A 340 22.99 -8.44 -8.18
CA ALA A 340 23.64 -9.56 -7.50
C ALA A 340 24.57 -9.11 -6.34
N ALA A 341 25.20 -7.94 -6.44
CA ALA A 341 26.04 -7.39 -5.38
C ALA A 341 25.23 -6.86 -4.18
N LEU A 342 24.04 -6.29 -4.43
CA LEU A 342 23.12 -5.82 -3.39
C LEU A 342 22.44 -6.97 -2.63
N ALA A 343 22.14 -8.08 -3.31
CA ALA A 343 21.60 -9.29 -2.69
C ALA A 343 22.58 -9.96 -1.71
N VAL A 344 23.90 -9.80 -1.92
CA VAL A 344 24.95 -10.31 -1.01
C VAL A 344 25.11 -9.42 0.24
N LEU A 345 24.65 -8.17 0.20
CA LEU A 345 24.76 -7.20 1.30
C LEU A 345 23.48 -7.04 2.14
N GLY A 346 22.39 -7.75 1.82
CA GLY A 346 21.19 -7.82 2.67
C GLY A 346 20.38 -6.53 2.78
N ILE A 347 20.46 -5.63 1.78
CA ILE A 347 19.71 -4.35 1.76
C ILE A 347 18.59 -4.34 0.69
N SER A 348 18.46 -5.38 -0.13
CA SER A 348 17.33 -5.48 -1.05
C SER A 348 16.11 -6.07 -0.36
N GLY A 349 15.06 -5.26 -0.20
CA GLY A 349 13.72 -5.68 0.16
C GLY A 349 13.28 -6.91 -0.63
N ALA A 350 12.80 -7.91 0.09
CA ALA A 350 12.26 -9.13 -0.48
C ALA A 350 10.93 -8.79 -1.18
N GLY A 351 10.91 -8.73 -2.50
CA GLY A 351 9.65 -8.42 -3.19
C GLY A 351 9.60 -8.50 -4.71
N PHE A 352 10.58 -9.09 -5.40
CA PHE A 352 10.50 -9.22 -6.87
C PHE A 352 10.79 -10.66 -7.35
N ALA A 353 10.05 -11.63 -6.81
CA ALA A 353 9.94 -12.98 -7.38
C ALA A 353 8.77 -13.77 -6.78
N ALA A 354 7.52 -13.42 -7.07
CA ALA A 354 6.38 -14.33 -6.86
C ALA A 354 5.14 -13.99 -7.73
N MET A 355 5.33 -13.63 -9.00
CA MET A 355 4.25 -13.73 -9.99
C MET A 355 4.28 -15.11 -10.64
N ASN A 356 3.59 -16.07 -10.02
CA ASN A 356 3.00 -17.24 -10.69
C ASN A 356 2.25 -18.10 -9.67
N GLY A 357 0.93 -18.05 -9.68
CA GLY A 357 0.09 -18.96 -8.89
C GLY A 357 -1.29 -18.45 -8.51
N LEU A 358 -2.01 -17.83 -9.44
CA LEU A 358 -3.45 -17.59 -9.32
C LEU A 358 -4.17 -18.68 -10.12
N LEU A 359 -4.91 -19.56 -9.45
CA LEU A 359 -6.16 -20.24 -9.84
C LEU A 359 -6.65 -21.11 -8.65
N PRO A 360 -7.95 -21.44 -8.56
CA PRO A 360 -8.82 -21.10 -7.42
C PRO A 360 -9.06 -22.26 -6.44
N PHE A 361 -9.45 -21.95 -5.21
CA PHE A 361 -10.54 -22.53 -4.38
C PHE A 361 -10.51 -21.93 -2.97
#